data_AF-A0A7Y0X4X2-F1
#
_entry.id   AF-A0A7Y0X4X2-F1
#
_cell.length_a   1.000
_cell.length_b   1.000
_cell.length_c   1.000
_cell.angle_alpha   90.00
_cell.angle_beta   90.00
_cell.angle_gamma   90.00
#
_symmetry.space_group_name_H-M   'P 1'
#
loop_
_entity.id
_entity.type
_entity.pdbx_description
1 polymer ?
#
loop_
_entity_poly.entity_id
_entity_poly.type
_entity_poly.pdbx_seq_one_letter_code
_entity_poly.pdbx_strand_id
1 'polypeptide(L)'
;MSIFDHYQARYEAAKDEEMSIQDFLALCKDDKSAYANAAERLLMAIGEPEQIDTSHHPRLSRLFSNRVISRYKTFKDFYGMED
;
A
#
# COMPACT_ATOMS: atom_id res chain seq x y z
N MET A 1 -19.24 29.10 -33.95
CA MET A 1 -18.31 28.41 -33.04
C MET A 1 -17.04 28.14 -33.82
N SER A 2 -15.90 28.54 -33.28
CA SER A 2 -14.61 28.56 -33.95
C SER A 2 -14.03 27.13 -34.08
N ILE A 3 -13.19 26.89 -35.09
CA ILE A 3 -12.45 25.64 -35.27
C ILE A 3 -11.62 25.27 -34.03
N PHE A 4 -11.19 26.29 -33.28
CA PHE A 4 -10.45 26.12 -32.03
C PHE A 4 -11.31 25.54 -30.90
N ASP A 5 -12.59 25.93 -30.81
CA ASP A 5 -13.53 25.41 -29.79
C ASP A 5 -13.75 23.90 -29.98
N HIS A 6 -13.84 23.46 -31.25
CA HIS A 6 -13.98 22.05 -31.59
C HIS A 6 -12.73 21.22 -31.26
N TYR A 7 -11.54 21.80 -31.45
CA TYR A 7 -10.28 21.10 -31.18
C TYR A 7 -10.05 20.94 -29.67
N GLN A 8 -10.34 21.97 -28.89
CA GLN A 8 -10.25 21.93 -27.43
C GLN A 8 -11.23 20.93 -26.83
N ALA A 9 -12.50 20.95 -27.26
CA ALA A 9 -13.51 20.01 -26.79
C ALA A 9 -13.15 18.54 -27.10
N ARG A 10 -12.54 18.27 -28.27
CA ARG A 10 -12.05 16.91 -28.62
C ARG A 10 -10.86 16.47 -27.79
N TYR A 11 -9.96 17.40 -27.44
CA TYR A 11 -8.79 17.09 -26.62
C TYR A 11 -9.17 16.82 -25.16
N GLU A 12 -10.10 17.61 -24.61
CA GLU A 12 -10.66 17.38 -23.27
C GLU A 12 -11.48 16.09 -23.23
N ALA A 13 -12.31 15.81 -24.24
CA ALA A 13 -13.07 14.55 -24.33
C ALA A 13 -12.20 13.30 -24.58
N ALA A 14 -10.96 13.49 -25.05
CA ALA A 14 -9.99 12.39 -25.27
C ALA A 14 -9.11 12.12 -24.04
N LYS A 15 -9.15 13.00 -23.03
CA LYS A 15 -8.60 12.70 -21.71
C LYS A 15 -9.70 12.01 -20.92
N ASP A 16 -9.67 10.68 -20.86
CA ASP A 16 -10.42 9.95 -19.86
C ASP A 16 -9.91 10.40 -18.47
N GLU A 17 -10.63 11.31 -17.83
CA GLU A 17 -10.46 11.60 -16.41
C GLU A 17 -11.33 10.61 -15.64
N GLU A 18 -10.72 9.51 -15.17
CA GLU A 18 -11.40 8.53 -14.31
C GLU A 18 -11.92 9.15 -13.00
N MET A 19 -11.38 10.32 -12.60
CA MET A 19 -11.75 11.07 -11.40
C MET A 19 -11.47 12.56 -11.60
N SER A 20 -12.42 13.42 -11.26
CA SER A 20 -12.19 14.88 -11.30
C SER A 20 -11.25 15.33 -10.18
N ILE A 21 -10.62 16.49 -10.34
CA ILE A 21 -9.76 17.09 -9.31
C ILE A 21 -10.56 17.35 -8.02
N GLN A 22 -11.82 17.80 -8.13
CA GLN A 22 -12.68 18.02 -6.97
C GLN A 22 -12.95 16.72 -6.20
N ASP A 23 -13.24 15.63 -6.91
CA ASP A 23 -13.47 14.31 -6.28
C ASP A 23 -12.19 13.80 -5.61
N PHE A 24 -11.03 13.99 -6.25
CA PHE A 24 -9.74 13.65 -5.65
C PHE A 24 -9.46 14.44 -4.37
N LEU A 25 -9.71 15.75 -4.37
CA LEU A 25 -9.51 16.60 -3.19
C LEU A 25 -10.51 16.27 -2.07
N ALA A 26 -11.74 15.88 -2.43
CA ALA A 26 -12.72 15.38 -1.47
C ALA A 26 -12.26 14.06 -0.84
N LEU A 27 -11.76 13.11 -1.66
CA LEU A 27 -11.18 11.86 -1.16
C LEU A 27 -10.02 12.12 -0.20
N CYS A 28 -9.11 13.03 -0.54
CA CYS A 28 -7.97 13.36 0.30
C CYS A 28 -8.33 13.92 1.68
N LYS A 29 -9.53 14.52 1.82
CA LYS A 29 -10.05 15.01 3.11
C LYS A 29 -10.46 13.85 4.02
N ASP A 30 -11.04 12.80 3.45
CA ASP A 30 -11.65 11.70 4.18
C ASP A 30 -10.69 10.51 4.34
N ASP A 31 -9.79 10.28 3.38
CA ASP A 31 -8.83 9.18 3.36
C ASP A 31 -7.39 9.67 3.09
N LYS A 32 -6.55 9.55 4.13
CA LYS A 32 -5.12 9.89 4.05
C LYS A 32 -4.34 8.94 3.13
N SER A 33 -4.86 7.74 2.84
CA SER A 33 -4.23 6.79 1.92
C SER A 33 -4.18 7.29 0.48
N ALA A 34 -4.99 8.31 0.14
CA ALA A 34 -4.94 8.99 -1.15
C ALA A 34 -3.55 9.58 -1.46
N TYR A 35 -2.82 10.01 -0.43
CA TYR A 35 -1.45 10.52 -0.53
C TYR A 35 -0.38 9.43 -0.51
N ALA A 36 -0.74 8.19 -0.17
CA ALA A 36 0.21 7.11 0.00
C ALA A 36 0.81 6.70 -1.35
N ASN A 37 2.13 6.56 -1.37
CA ASN A 37 2.84 6.01 -2.52
C ASN A 37 2.62 4.49 -2.64
N ALA A 38 3.11 3.88 -3.72
CA ALA A 38 2.92 2.45 -3.98
C ALA A 38 3.48 1.55 -2.85
N ALA A 39 4.64 1.89 -2.27
CA ALA A 39 5.25 1.11 -1.19
C ALA A 39 4.46 1.24 0.12
N GLU A 40 3.98 2.44 0.45
CA GLU A 40 3.14 2.69 1.63
C GLU A 40 1.81 1.95 1.52
N ARG A 41 1.18 1.93 0.34
CA ARG A 41 -0.05 1.17 0.09
C ARG A 41 0.16 -0.34 0.29
N LEU A 42 1.31 -0.87 -0.12
CA LEU A 42 1.66 -2.27 0.13
C LEU A 42 1.79 -2.54 1.64
N LEU A 43 2.43 -1.65 2.40
CA LEU A 43 2.52 -1.80 3.86
C LEU A 43 1.14 -1.75 4.52
N MET A 44 0.27 -0.81 4.12
CA MET A 44 -1.11 -0.74 4.59
C MET A 44 -1.89 -2.03 4.29
N ALA A 45 -1.69 -2.62 3.11
CA ALA A 45 -2.34 -3.87 2.72
C ALA A 45 -1.80 -5.09 3.46
N ILE A 46 -0.50 -5.11 3.79
CA ILE A 46 0.13 -6.17 4.62
C ILE A 46 -0.43 -6.12 6.05
N GLY A 47 -0.77 -4.94 6.56
CA GLY A 47 -1.41 -4.74 7.85
C GLY A 47 -0.40 -4.53 8.97
N GLU A 48 -0.74 -4.99 10.18
CA GLU A 48 0.08 -4.85 11.37
C GLU A 48 0.78 -6.18 11.74
N PRO A 49 2.01 -6.13 12.28
CA PRO A 49 2.73 -7.34 12.67
C PRO A 49 2.26 -7.87 14.03
N GLU A 50 2.30 -9.19 14.18
CA GLU A 50 2.11 -9.87 15.47
C GLU A 50 3.45 -9.96 16.21
N GLN A 51 3.44 -9.69 17.52
CA GLN A 51 4.63 -9.91 18.37
C GLN A 51 4.68 -11.37 18.81
N ILE A 52 5.74 -12.08 18.42
CA ILE A 52 5.94 -13.50 18.74
C ILE A 52 7.15 -13.65 19.66
N ASP A 53 6.93 -14.18 20.86
CA ASP A 53 8.01 -14.67 21.71
C ASP A 53 8.48 -16.04 21.20
N THR A 54 9.70 -16.05 20.66
CA THR A 54 10.25 -17.27 20.04
C THR A 54 10.75 -18.29 21.06
N SER A 55 10.91 -17.92 22.34
CA SER A 55 11.36 -18.84 23.40
C SER A 55 10.39 -19.98 23.69
N HIS A 56 9.08 -19.74 23.47
CA HIS A 56 8.03 -20.73 23.64
C HIS A 56 7.96 -21.76 22.48
N HIS A 57 8.71 -21.54 21.40
CA HIS A 57 8.64 -22.36 20.19
C HIS A 57 10.01 -22.94 19.84
N PRO A 58 10.24 -24.27 19.99
CA PRO A 58 11.56 -24.86 19.79
C PRO A 58 12.22 -24.60 18.43
N ARG A 59 11.44 -24.46 17.35
CA ARG A 59 11.96 -24.13 16.01
C ARG A 59 12.35 -22.66 15.92
N LEU A 60 11.48 -21.75 16.35
CA LEU A 60 11.72 -20.31 16.29
C LEU A 60 12.81 -19.89 17.27
N SER A 61 12.88 -20.52 18.43
CA SER A 61 13.95 -20.38 19.43
C SER A 61 15.33 -20.55 18.80
N ARG A 62 15.50 -21.60 17.98
CA ARG A 62 16.76 -21.88 17.27
C ARG A 62 17.06 -20.89 16.15
N LEU A 63 16.02 -20.43 15.43
CA LEU A 63 16.18 -19.50 14.31
C LEU A 63 16.46 -18.06 14.78
N PHE A 64 15.82 -17.64 15.87
CA PHE A 64 15.82 -16.23 16.30
C PHE A 64 16.43 -16.01 17.68
N SER A 65 17.05 -17.04 18.28
CA SER A 65 17.76 -16.98 19.55
C SER A 65 16.89 -16.47 20.71
N ASN A 66 15.68 -17.00 20.85
CA ASN A 66 14.70 -16.65 21.90
C ASN A 66 14.32 -15.16 21.95
N ARG A 67 14.49 -14.40 20.87
CA ARG A 67 14.06 -13.00 20.79
C ARG A 67 12.55 -12.88 20.56
N VAL A 68 11.97 -11.75 20.98
CA VAL A 68 10.64 -11.34 20.52
C VAL A 68 10.78 -10.72 19.14
N ILE A 69 9.98 -11.18 18.19
CA ILE A 69 10.00 -10.69 16.80
C ILE A 69 8.64 -10.18 16.37
N SER A 70 8.65 -9.16 15.51
CA SER A 70 7.46 -8.70 14.80
C SER A 70 7.31 -9.51 13.51
N ARG A 71 6.20 -10.23 13.37
CA ARG A 71 5.94 -11.13 12.24
C ARG A 71 4.57 -10.86 11.67
N TYR A 72 4.50 -10.60 10.37
CA TYR A 72 3.22 -10.53 9.66
C TYR A 72 2.70 -11.94 9.36
N LYS A 73 1.39 -12.13 9.50
CA LYS A 73 0.72 -13.41 9.28
C LYS A 73 0.96 -13.99 7.88
N THR A 74 1.00 -13.15 6.86
CA THR A 74 1.29 -13.52 5.47
C THR A 74 2.68 -14.13 5.31
N PHE A 75 3.63 -13.75 6.16
CA PHE A 75 5.02 -14.20 6.14
C PHE A 75 5.32 -15.22 7.26
N LYS A 76 4.31 -15.91 7.80
CA LYS A 76 4.49 -16.83 8.94
C LYS A 76 5.52 -17.95 8.71
N ASP A 77 5.69 -18.35 7.45
CA ASP A 77 6.59 -19.43 7.01
C ASP A 77 7.88 -18.89 6.36
N PHE A 78 8.06 -17.58 6.37
CA PHE A 78 9.24 -16.91 5.85
C PHE A 78 10.18 -16.56 7.00
N TYR A 79 11.34 -17.23 7.05
CA TYR A 79 12.28 -17.13 8.16
C TYR A 79 13.56 -16.34 7.81
N GLY A 80 13.53 -15.64 6.67
CA GLY A 80 14.67 -14.96 6.07
C GLY A 80 14.92 -15.45 4.64
N MET A 81 15.66 -14.67 3.86
CA MET A 81 16.31 -15.14 2.64
C MET A 81 17.76 -15.37 3.05
N GLU A 82 18.21 -16.62 3.05
CA GLU A 82 19.64 -16.91 3.21
C GLU A 82 20.37 -16.37 1.97
N ASP A 83 21.51 -15.69 2.18
CA ASP A 83 22.55 -15.50 1.16
C ASP A 83 23.38 -16.79 1.02
#